data_AF-A0A0C3F3J0-F1
#
_entry.id   AF-A0A0C3F3J0-F1
#
_cell.length_a   1.000
_cell.length_b   1.000
_cell.length_c   1.000
_cell.angle_alpha   90.00
_cell.angle_beta   90.00
_cell.angle_gamma   90.00
#
_symmetry.space_group_name_H-M   'P 1'
#
loop_
_entity.id
_entity.type
_entity.pdbx_description
1 polymer ?
#
loop_
_entity_poly.entity_id
_entity_poly.type
_entity_poly.pdbx_seq_one_letter_code
_entity_poly.pdbx_strand_id
1 'polypeptide(L)'
;MNDTYNYSKAAKKLGDMMAEQVKGDDGSYQLSQFVNNNHLQQNARVVKYEYPTTWRLIYKGGGTENAEVVLRFQGAITQKDLPPITNKPKDAHRSIYMQQSDGILEHWQPSTFTEHLVIDTSNRYLTSCCQNPSTKSLAFHHLVDPNGILADIAIGDLIHTKENDVKHFEWYPNKEEGQEK
;
A
#
# COMPACT_ATOMS: atom_id res chain seq x y z
N MET A 1 26.95 8.18 2.35
CA MET A 1 26.31 7.09 3.11
C MET A 1 26.06 7.61 4.51
N ASN A 2 24.87 7.36 5.07
CA ASN A 2 24.39 8.03 6.28
C ASN A 2 24.86 7.23 7.52
N ASP A 3 25.96 7.65 8.15
CA ASP A 3 26.61 6.95 9.29
C ASP A 3 25.76 6.91 10.57
N THR A 4 24.54 7.45 10.54
CA THR A 4 23.65 7.61 11.69
C THR A 4 22.65 6.46 11.86
N TYR A 5 22.45 5.59 10.85
CA TYR A 5 21.46 4.51 10.91
C TYR A 5 22.11 3.13 11.11
N ASN A 6 22.07 2.63 12.35
CA ASN A 6 22.60 1.30 12.67
C ASN A 6 21.59 0.21 12.27
N TYR A 7 21.78 -0.34 11.06
CA TYR A 7 20.95 -1.40 10.48
C TYR A 7 20.82 -2.64 11.38
N SER A 8 21.91 -3.09 11.99
CA SER A 8 21.92 -4.28 12.84
C SER A 8 21.06 -4.09 14.10
N LYS A 9 21.18 -2.93 14.75
CA LYS A 9 20.36 -2.57 15.92
C LYS A 9 18.89 -2.41 15.55
N ALA A 10 18.59 -1.80 14.40
CA ALA A 10 17.22 -1.66 13.90
C ALA A 10 16.58 -3.02 13.58
N ALA A 11 17.32 -3.90 12.89
CA ALA A 11 16.87 -5.25 12.57
C ALA A 11 16.59 -6.08 13.84
N LYS A 12 17.49 -6.04 14.82
CA LYS A 12 17.29 -6.71 16.11
C LYS A 12 16.04 -6.18 16.82
N LYS A 13 15.88 -4.86 16.91
CA LYS A 13 14.71 -4.23 17.55
C LYS A 13 13.39 -4.60 16.85
N LEU A 14 13.40 -4.67 15.51
CA LEU A 14 12.26 -5.17 14.74
C LEU A 14 11.93 -6.63 15.10
N GLY A 15 12.93 -7.51 15.17
CA GLY A 15 12.74 -8.90 15.58
C GLY A 15 12.14 -9.04 16.99
N ASP A 16 12.59 -8.22 17.94
CA ASP A 16 12.06 -8.22 19.31
C ASP A 16 10.59 -7.77 19.33
N MET A 17 10.23 -6.68 18.61
CA MET A 17 8.84 -6.21 18.49
C MET A 17 7.94 -7.24 17.80
N MET A 18 8.45 -7.94 16.78
CA MET A 18 7.72 -9.02 16.10
C MET A 18 7.38 -10.16 17.06
N ALA A 19 8.31 -10.55 17.93
CA ALA A 19 8.15 -11.65 18.87
C ALA A 19 7.19 -11.31 20.03
N GLU A 20 7.20 -10.07 20.52
CA GLU A 20 6.29 -9.61 21.56
C GLU A 20 4.83 -9.58 21.10
N GLN A 21 4.57 -9.18 19.85
CA GLN A 21 3.21 -9.11 19.30
C GLN A 21 2.53 -10.47 19.09
N VAL A 22 3.28 -11.58 19.07
CA VAL A 22 2.72 -12.95 18.97
C VAL A 22 2.01 -13.38 20.25
N LYS A 23 2.25 -12.68 21.37
CA LYS A 23 1.70 -13.04 22.68
C LYS A 23 0.31 -12.44 22.96
N GLY A 24 -0.27 -11.71 22.02
CA GLY A 24 -1.57 -11.05 22.19
C GLY A 24 -2.73 -12.05 22.13
N ASP A 25 -3.63 -11.97 23.11
CA ASP A 25 -4.92 -12.69 23.15
C ASP A 25 -5.96 -12.08 22.17
N ASP A 26 -5.51 -11.23 21.24
CA ASP A 26 -6.32 -10.44 20.32
C ASP A 26 -6.63 -11.18 18.99
N GLY A 27 -6.32 -12.47 18.93
CA GLY A 27 -6.52 -13.28 17.72
C GLY A 27 -5.54 -12.95 16.59
N SER A 28 -4.43 -12.27 16.89
CA SER A 28 -3.32 -12.06 15.95
C SER A 28 -2.56 -13.36 15.69
N TYR A 29 -2.28 -13.65 14.42
CA TYR A 29 -1.42 -14.77 14.03
C TYR A 29 -0.23 -14.26 13.23
N GLN A 30 0.93 -14.89 13.43
CA GLN A 30 2.07 -14.70 12.54
C GLN A 30 1.69 -15.16 11.12
N LEU A 31 1.97 -14.35 10.11
CA LEU A 31 1.63 -14.68 8.73
C LEU A 31 2.33 -15.98 8.26
N SER A 32 3.53 -16.26 8.78
CA SER A 32 4.24 -17.52 8.54
C SER A 32 3.47 -18.75 9.03
N GLN A 33 2.58 -18.59 10.02
CA GLN A 33 1.73 -19.65 10.54
C GLN A 33 0.43 -19.81 9.75
N PHE A 34 0.14 -18.90 8.81
CA PHE A 34 -1.07 -18.96 7.99
C PHE A 34 -1.15 -20.25 7.17
N VAL A 35 -0.01 -20.70 6.63
CA VAL A 35 0.10 -21.95 5.86
C VAL A 35 -0.17 -23.20 6.70
N ASN A 36 -0.05 -23.09 8.02
CA ASN A 36 -0.28 -24.19 8.96
C ASN A 36 -1.63 -24.05 9.71
N ASN A 37 -2.39 -22.97 9.51
CA ASN A 37 -3.62 -22.70 10.21
C ASN A 37 -4.85 -23.07 9.36
N ASN A 38 -5.31 -24.32 9.51
CA ASN A 38 -6.46 -24.86 8.77
C ASN A 38 -7.74 -24.01 8.94
N HIS A 39 -7.94 -23.44 10.12
CA HIS A 39 -9.13 -22.63 10.39
C HIS A 39 -9.12 -21.31 9.61
N LEU A 40 -7.97 -20.65 9.52
CA LEU A 40 -7.82 -19.45 8.69
C LEU A 40 -7.96 -19.79 7.20
N GLN A 41 -7.37 -20.89 6.74
CA GLN A 41 -7.44 -21.29 5.33
C GLN A 41 -8.87 -21.62 4.87
N GLN A 42 -9.68 -22.23 5.74
CA GLN A 42 -11.06 -22.59 5.41
C GLN A 42 -12.01 -21.39 5.42
N ASN A 43 -11.72 -20.37 6.23
CA ASN A 43 -12.62 -19.24 6.48
C ASN A 43 -12.22 -17.94 5.78
N ALA A 44 -10.94 -17.79 5.44
CA ALA A 44 -10.43 -16.69 4.63
C ALA A 44 -10.66 -16.97 3.14
N ARG A 45 -11.20 -15.99 2.42
CA ARG A 45 -11.36 -16.07 0.97
C ARG A 45 -11.19 -14.71 0.34
N VAL A 46 -10.75 -14.74 -0.91
CA VAL A 46 -10.67 -13.55 -1.75
C VAL A 46 -11.99 -13.40 -2.49
N VAL A 47 -12.66 -12.27 -2.33
CA VAL A 47 -13.95 -11.96 -2.97
C VAL A 47 -13.78 -10.78 -3.91
N LYS A 48 -14.28 -10.94 -5.13
CA LYS A 48 -14.34 -9.88 -6.14
C LYS A 48 -15.57 -9.01 -5.89
N TYR A 49 -15.36 -7.70 -5.84
CA TYR A 49 -16.40 -6.67 -5.85
C TYR A 49 -16.38 -6.01 -7.22
N GLU A 50 -17.54 -5.79 -7.82
CA GLU A 50 -17.67 -5.07 -9.08
C GLU A 50 -17.93 -3.59 -8.80
N TYR A 51 -17.22 -2.71 -9.53
CA TYR A 51 -17.36 -1.24 -9.51
C TYR A 51 -16.92 -0.52 -8.21
N PRO A 52 -15.62 -0.18 -8.08
CA PRO A 52 -14.50 -0.59 -8.93
C PRO A 52 -14.19 -2.08 -8.74
N THR A 53 -13.66 -2.73 -9.78
CA THR A 53 -13.20 -4.12 -9.66
C THR A 53 -12.09 -4.20 -8.61
N THR A 54 -12.42 -4.73 -7.44
CA THR A 54 -11.50 -4.90 -6.31
C THR A 54 -11.59 -6.32 -5.77
N TRP A 55 -10.44 -6.87 -5.38
CA TRP A 55 -10.36 -8.17 -4.73
C TRP A 55 -10.09 -7.93 -3.25
N ARG A 56 -11.00 -8.37 -2.38
CA ARG A 56 -10.91 -8.17 -0.93
C ARG A 56 -10.70 -9.51 -0.23
N LEU A 57 -9.74 -9.56 0.69
CA LEU A 57 -9.55 -10.70 1.57
C LEU A 57 -10.52 -10.60 2.74
N ILE A 58 -11.51 -11.48 2.78
CA ILE A 58 -12.54 -11.52 3.82
C ILE A 58 -12.42 -12.80 4.64
N TYR A 59 -12.81 -12.71 5.90
CA TYR A 59 -12.92 -13.82 6.82
C TYR A 59 -14.38 -14.01 7.20
N LYS A 60 -14.94 -15.21 6.99
CA LYS A 60 -16.26 -15.55 7.56
C LYS A 60 -16.07 -16.40 8.80
N GLY A 61 -16.26 -15.79 9.96
CA GLY A 61 -16.45 -16.54 11.21
C GLY A 61 -17.83 -17.18 11.26
N GLY A 62 -18.13 -17.91 12.34
CA GLY A 62 -19.43 -18.56 12.57
C GLY A 62 -20.64 -17.62 12.74
N GLY A 63 -20.50 -16.33 12.45
CA GLY A 63 -21.57 -15.31 12.51
C GLY A 63 -22.10 -14.93 11.12
N THR A 64 -23.08 -14.02 11.10
CA THR A 64 -23.76 -13.55 9.88
C THR A 64 -23.00 -12.49 9.09
N GLU A 65 -21.99 -11.85 9.68
CA GLU A 65 -21.24 -10.75 9.07
C GLU A 65 -19.83 -11.16 8.65
N ASN A 66 -19.39 -10.70 7.48
CA ASN A 66 -18.02 -10.91 7.00
C ASN A 66 -17.08 -9.94 7.70
N ALA A 67 -15.99 -10.44 8.29
CA ALA A 67 -14.92 -9.61 8.82
C ALA A 67 -13.86 -9.34 7.74
N GLU A 68 -13.26 -8.16 7.77
CA GLU A 68 -12.10 -7.82 6.93
C GLU A 68 -10.82 -8.43 7.53
N VAL A 69 -9.97 -9.00 6.68
CA VAL A 69 -8.66 -9.51 7.11
C VAL A 69 -7.64 -8.41 6.97
N VAL A 70 -7.06 -8.01 8.10
CA VAL A 70 -5.98 -7.01 8.14
C VAL A 70 -4.63 -7.71 8.22
N LEU A 71 -3.78 -7.51 7.21
CA LEU A 71 -2.39 -7.97 7.22
C LEU A 71 -1.50 -6.86 7.80
N ARG A 72 -0.64 -7.22 8.75
CA ARG A 72 0.36 -6.30 9.32
C ARG A 72 1.74 -6.72 8.85
N PHE A 73 2.42 -5.82 8.15
CA PHE A 73 3.81 -5.96 7.76
C PHE A 73 4.68 -5.08 8.66
N GLN A 74 5.74 -5.68 9.20
CA GLN A 74 6.75 -4.93 9.94
C GLN A 74 8.03 -4.93 9.13
N GLY A 75 8.55 -3.75 8.83
CA GLY A 75 9.73 -3.59 8.00
C GLY A 75 10.22 -2.14 8.00
N ALA A 76 11.25 -1.88 7.20
CA ALA A 76 11.76 -0.54 6.97
C ALA A 76 11.37 -0.08 5.56
N ILE A 77 11.00 1.19 5.43
CA ILE A 77 10.75 1.80 4.12
C ILE A 77 12.11 2.13 3.49
N THR A 78 12.44 1.45 2.39
CA THR A 78 13.71 1.61 1.67
C THR A 78 13.62 2.63 0.54
N GLN A 79 12.43 2.79 -0.05
CA GLN A 79 12.12 3.79 -1.07
C GLN A 79 10.70 4.32 -0.84
N LYS A 80 10.49 5.60 -1.17
CA LYS A 80 9.16 6.22 -1.15
C LYS A 80 9.03 7.22 -2.29
N ASP A 81 7.96 7.09 -3.07
CA ASP A 81 7.55 8.04 -4.10
C ASP A 81 6.20 8.66 -3.67
N LEU A 82 6.26 9.47 -2.61
CA LEU A 82 5.09 10.11 -1.99
C LEU A 82 4.84 11.50 -2.57
N PRO A 83 3.59 12.01 -2.47
CA PRO A 83 3.32 13.41 -2.77
C PRO A 83 4.23 14.38 -1.98
N PRO A 84 4.55 15.56 -2.51
CA PRO A 84 4.22 16.01 -3.88
C PRO A 84 5.01 15.22 -4.94
N ILE A 85 4.32 14.76 -5.98
CA ILE A 85 4.96 14.09 -7.11
C ILE A 85 5.64 15.16 -7.96
N THR A 86 6.95 15.28 -7.80
CA THR A 86 7.78 16.29 -8.49
C THR A 86 8.55 15.73 -9.67
N ASN A 87 8.60 14.40 -9.81
CA ASN A 87 9.26 13.70 -10.89
C ASN A 87 8.31 12.66 -11.51
N LYS A 88 8.53 12.35 -12.79
CA LYS A 88 7.83 11.24 -13.45
C LYS A 88 8.19 9.92 -12.76
N PRO A 89 7.22 9.07 -12.37
CA PRO A 89 7.51 7.75 -11.83
C PRO A 89 8.36 6.95 -12.82
N LYS A 90 9.41 6.28 -12.33
CA LYS A 90 10.37 5.54 -13.18
C LYS A 90 9.69 4.44 -14.00
N ASP A 91 8.56 3.91 -13.53
CA ASP A 91 7.78 2.86 -14.18
C ASP A 91 6.27 3.19 -14.22
N ALA A 92 5.92 4.37 -14.75
CA ALA A 92 4.53 4.84 -14.82
C ALA A 92 3.54 3.79 -15.39
N HIS A 93 3.97 2.89 -16.29
CA HIS A 93 3.10 1.85 -16.84
C HIS A 93 2.92 0.61 -15.95
N ARG A 94 3.89 0.27 -15.08
CA ARG A 94 3.78 -0.89 -14.15
C ARG A 94 3.18 -0.49 -12.80
N SER A 95 3.47 0.71 -12.31
CA SER A 95 3.04 1.17 -10.99
C SER A 95 1.54 1.49 -10.93
N ILE A 96 0.92 1.79 -12.08
CA ILE A 96 -0.49 2.23 -12.17
C ILE A 96 -1.44 1.03 -12.29
N TYR A 97 -0.93 -0.16 -12.67
CA TYR A 97 -1.75 -1.36 -12.82
C TYR A 97 -1.02 -2.60 -12.30
N MET A 98 -1.43 -3.09 -11.13
CA MET A 98 -1.54 -4.54 -10.93
C MET A 98 -2.76 -5.04 -11.74
N GLN A 99 -2.69 -4.93 -13.05
CA GLN A 99 -3.56 -5.68 -13.95
C GLN A 99 -2.70 -6.26 -15.04
N GLN A 100 -2.45 -7.55 -14.90
CA GLN A 100 -1.88 -8.36 -15.94
C GLN A 100 -2.92 -8.63 -17.03
N SER A 101 -2.41 -8.63 -18.24
CA SER A 101 -3.04 -9.07 -19.47
C SER A 101 -3.72 -10.43 -19.31
N ASP A 102 -4.93 -10.52 -19.85
CA ASP A 102 -5.62 -11.76 -20.24
C ASP A 102 -6.17 -12.66 -19.13
N GLY A 103 -6.33 -12.14 -17.90
CA GLY A 103 -7.03 -12.85 -16.82
C GLY A 103 -6.24 -14.01 -16.20
N ILE A 104 -4.96 -14.13 -16.54
CA ILE A 104 -4.02 -15.05 -15.90
C ILE A 104 -3.28 -14.27 -14.81
N LEU A 105 -3.45 -14.70 -13.57
CA LEU A 105 -2.66 -14.19 -12.46
C LEU A 105 -1.23 -14.68 -12.64
N GLU A 106 -0.28 -13.81 -13.01
CA GLU A 106 1.11 -14.24 -13.08
C GLU A 106 1.60 -14.54 -11.66
N HIS A 107 2.57 -15.44 -11.57
CA HIS A 107 3.19 -15.76 -10.30
C HIS A 107 3.88 -14.52 -9.74
N TRP A 108 3.49 -14.12 -8.52
CA TRP A 108 4.15 -13.01 -7.84
C TRP A 108 5.62 -13.34 -7.61
N GLN A 109 6.51 -12.49 -8.11
CA GLN A 109 7.94 -12.56 -7.85
C GLN A 109 8.30 -11.43 -6.88
N PRO A 110 8.88 -11.73 -5.71
CA PRO A 110 9.26 -10.70 -4.77
C PRO A 110 10.43 -9.88 -5.34
N SER A 111 10.33 -8.56 -5.19
CA SER A 111 11.45 -7.66 -5.45
C SER A 111 12.53 -7.83 -4.38
N THR A 112 13.76 -7.42 -4.69
CA THR A 112 14.88 -7.43 -3.73
C THR A 112 15.52 -6.05 -3.62
N PHE A 113 15.91 -5.67 -2.40
CA PHE A 113 16.71 -4.48 -2.12
C PHE A 113 17.89 -4.86 -1.23
N THR A 114 19.12 -4.63 -1.71
CA THR A 114 20.35 -4.97 -0.97
C THR A 114 20.28 -6.39 -0.36
N GLU A 115 19.90 -7.39 -1.18
CA GLU A 115 19.75 -8.81 -0.80
C GLU A 115 18.55 -9.18 0.08
N HIS A 116 17.74 -8.22 0.51
CA HIS A 116 16.53 -8.48 1.31
C HIS A 116 15.29 -8.51 0.41
N LEU A 117 14.36 -9.42 0.71
CA LEU A 117 13.04 -9.43 0.09
C LEU A 117 12.30 -8.15 0.45
N VAL A 118 11.69 -7.51 -0.54
CA VAL A 118 10.86 -6.31 -0.34
C VAL A 118 9.47 -6.52 -0.90
N ILE A 119 8.52 -5.81 -0.29
CA ILE A 119 7.14 -5.73 -0.76
C ILE A 119 6.98 -4.35 -1.37
N ASP A 120 6.67 -4.32 -2.66
CA ASP A 120 6.34 -3.08 -3.35
C ASP A 120 4.91 -2.69 -3.03
N THR A 121 4.73 -1.48 -2.50
CA THR A 121 3.41 -0.87 -2.29
C THR A 121 3.31 0.40 -3.12
N SER A 122 2.19 0.60 -3.79
CA SER A 122 1.97 1.79 -4.63
C SER A 122 0.63 2.44 -4.32
N ASN A 123 0.62 3.77 -4.41
CA ASN A 123 -0.61 4.55 -4.37
C ASN A 123 -1.28 4.49 -5.74
N ARG A 124 -2.59 4.21 -5.77
CA ARG A 124 -3.36 4.22 -7.01
C ARG A 124 -3.90 5.62 -7.29
N TYR A 125 -3.17 6.41 -8.06
CA TYR A 125 -3.58 7.77 -8.46
C TYR A 125 -4.60 7.78 -9.61
N LEU A 126 -4.61 6.75 -10.46
CA LEU A 126 -5.44 6.64 -11.66
C LEU A 126 -6.10 5.26 -11.72
N THR A 127 -7.28 5.19 -12.34
CA THR A 127 -8.02 3.96 -12.62
C THR A 127 -8.45 3.94 -14.08
N SER A 128 -8.60 2.76 -14.68
CA SER A 128 -9.06 2.66 -16.07
C SER A 128 -10.53 3.03 -16.19
N CYS A 129 -10.90 3.85 -17.17
CA CYS A 129 -12.29 4.23 -17.48
C CYS A 129 -13.15 2.99 -17.80
N CYS A 130 -12.56 1.95 -18.40
CA CYS A 130 -13.24 0.68 -18.69
C CYS A 130 -13.75 -0.01 -17.41
N GLN A 131 -13.11 0.22 -16.27
CA GLN A 131 -13.52 -0.35 -14.98
C GLN A 131 -14.57 0.50 -14.26
N ASN A 132 -14.69 1.76 -14.66
CA ASN A 132 -15.67 2.68 -14.09
C ASN A 132 -16.19 3.66 -15.16
N PRO A 133 -17.00 3.17 -16.13
CA PRO A 133 -17.35 3.93 -17.33
C PRO A 133 -18.23 5.15 -17.07
N SER A 134 -18.93 5.16 -15.93
CA SER A 134 -19.88 6.21 -15.55
C SER A 134 -19.24 7.33 -14.73
N THR A 135 -17.99 7.19 -14.30
CA THR A 135 -17.36 8.15 -13.39
C THR A 135 -16.60 9.23 -14.15
N LYS A 136 -16.85 10.49 -13.78
CA LYS A 136 -16.12 11.65 -14.32
C LYS A 136 -14.76 11.77 -13.64
N SER A 137 -13.72 12.05 -14.43
CA SER A 137 -12.40 12.32 -13.88
C SER A 137 -12.40 13.63 -13.08
N LEU A 138 -11.80 13.57 -11.90
CA LEU A 138 -11.53 14.72 -11.04
C LEU A 138 -10.12 15.26 -11.34
N ALA A 139 -9.91 16.55 -11.10
CA ALA A 139 -8.58 17.14 -11.15
C ALA A 139 -7.77 16.74 -9.90
N PHE A 140 -6.45 16.57 -10.06
CA PHE A 140 -5.56 16.34 -8.94
C PHE A 140 -5.47 17.58 -8.04
N HIS A 141 -5.31 17.36 -6.74
CA HIS A 141 -5.04 18.44 -5.81
C HIS A 141 -3.63 19.02 -6.06
N HIS A 142 -3.48 20.35 -6.03
CA HIS A 142 -2.20 21.02 -6.33
C HIS A 142 -1.04 20.58 -5.42
N LEU A 143 -1.32 20.14 -4.18
CA LEU A 143 -0.30 19.58 -3.27
C LEU A 143 0.14 18.15 -3.64
N VAL A 144 -0.67 17.44 -4.42
CA VAL A 144 -0.36 16.08 -4.89
C VAL A 144 0.43 16.17 -6.18
N ASP A 145 -0.04 17.02 -7.10
CA ASP A 145 0.52 17.19 -8.43
C ASP A 145 0.83 18.68 -8.73
N PRO A 146 1.83 19.28 -8.07
CA PRO A 146 2.13 20.71 -8.23
C PRO A 146 2.60 21.07 -9.64
N ASN A 147 3.18 20.11 -10.36
CA ASN A 147 3.78 20.29 -11.67
C ASN A 147 2.91 19.72 -12.81
N GLY A 148 1.70 19.21 -12.53
CA GLY A 148 0.82 18.62 -13.54
C GLY A 148 1.30 17.30 -14.13
N ILE A 149 2.25 16.62 -13.49
CA ILE A 149 2.85 15.37 -13.98
C ILE A 149 1.84 14.23 -14.01
N LEU A 150 1.00 14.10 -12.97
CA LEU A 150 -0.03 13.06 -12.92
C LEU A 150 -1.16 13.39 -13.91
N ALA A 151 -1.52 14.67 -14.03
CA ALA A 151 -2.46 15.13 -15.05
C ALA A 151 -1.96 14.82 -16.48
N ASP A 152 -0.69 15.04 -16.76
CA ASP A 152 -0.06 14.73 -18.04
C ASP A 152 -0.01 13.22 -18.34
N ILE A 153 0.04 12.37 -17.31
CA ILE A 153 0.01 10.90 -17.47
C ILE A 153 -1.43 10.39 -17.65
N ALA A 154 -2.43 11.13 -17.17
CA ALA A 154 -3.85 10.79 -17.28
C ALA A 154 -4.41 10.97 -18.71
N ILE A 155 -3.74 10.38 -19.71
CA ILE A 155 -4.13 10.41 -21.12
C ILE A 155 -4.91 9.13 -21.45
N GLY A 156 -5.94 9.29 -22.30
CA GLY A 156 -6.71 8.17 -22.84
C GLY A 156 -7.69 7.60 -21.82
N ASP A 157 -7.57 6.31 -21.55
CA ASP A 157 -8.51 5.56 -20.71
C ASP A 157 -8.22 5.65 -19.20
N LEU A 158 -7.44 6.64 -18.77
CA LEU A 158 -7.05 6.81 -17.36
C LEU A 158 -7.85 7.95 -16.72
N ILE A 159 -8.52 7.67 -15.61
CA ILE A 159 -9.31 8.66 -14.87
C ILE A 159 -8.89 8.71 -13.40
N HIS A 160 -8.82 9.93 -12.84
CA HIS A 160 -8.67 10.15 -11.41
C HIS A 160 -10.05 10.29 -10.78
N THR A 161 -10.33 9.56 -9.70
CA THR A 161 -11.65 9.58 -9.05
C THR A 161 -11.51 9.83 -7.56
N LYS A 162 -12.64 10.05 -6.87
CA LYS A 162 -12.66 10.19 -5.41
C LYS A 162 -12.05 8.98 -4.68
N GLU A 163 -12.10 7.79 -5.29
CA GLU A 163 -11.51 6.56 -4.73
C GLU A 163 -9.98 6.54 -4.85
N ASN A 164 -9.43 7.41 -5.69
CA ASN A 164 -8.01 7.58 -5.92
C ASN A 164 -7.42 8.78 -5.17
N ASP A 165 -8.19 9.40 -4.26
CA ASP A 165 -7.77 10.59 -3.53
C ASP A 165 -6.60 10.27 -2.59
N VAL A 166 -5.45 10.89 -2.84
CA VAL A 166 -4.24 10.75 -2.02
C VAL A 166 -3.98 12.08 -1.34
N LYS A 167 -3.83 12.05 -0.01
CA LYS A 167 -3.57 13.26 0.78
C LYS A 167 -2.08 13.43 1.04
N HIS A 168 -1.61 14.67 0.90
CA HIS A 168 -0.28 15.08 1.31
C HIS A 168 -0.32 15.58 2.76
N PHE A 169 0.57 15.05 3.60
CA PHE A 169 0.73 15.50 4.98
C PHE A 169 2.20 15.85 5.21
N GLU A 170 2.44 17.03 5.75
CA GLU A 170 3.75 17.46 6.21
C GLU A 170 3.74 17.55 7.74
N TRP A 171 4.77 17.00 8.37
CA TRP A 171 4.93 17.14 9.81
C TRP A 171 5.69 18.44 10.08
N TYR A 172 5.07 19.33 10.86
CA TYR A 172 5.73 20.52 11.38
C TYR A 172 6.16 20.25 12.82
N PRO A 173 7.46 20.28 13.14
CA PRO A 173 7.90 20.31 14.53
C PRO A 173 7.31 21.55 15.18
N ASN A 174 6.65 21.40 16.33
CA ASN A 174 6.32 22.55 17.17
C ASN A 174 7.63 23.31 17.44
N LYS A 175 7.67 24.59 17.05
CA LYS A 175 8.71 25.49 17.53
C LYS A 175 8.56 25.54 19.04
N GLU A 176 9.58 25.13 19.78
CA GLU A 176 9.64 25.42 21.21
C GLU A 176 9.52 26.94 21.37
N GLU A 177 8.43 27.38 22.01
CA GLU A 177 8.23 28.75 22.42
C GLU A 177 9.36 29.11 23.40
N GLY A 178 10.33 29.90 22.97
CA GLY A 178 11.37 30.38 23.88
C GLY A 178 12.70 30.80 23.26
N GLN A 179 12.69 31.66 22.25
CA GLN A 179 13.82 32.58 22.02
C GLN A 179 13.27 33.97 21.68
N GLU A 180 12.95 34.72 22.73
CA GLU A 180 12.86 36.17 22.69
C GLU A 180 14.21 36.75 22.23
N LYS A 181 14.15 37.76 21.36
CA LYS A 181 15.28 38.63 21.03
C LYS A 181 15.46 39.70 22.08
#